data_AF-A0A3M1DCN6-F1
#
_entry.id   AF-A0A3M1DCN6-F1
#
_cell.length_a   1.000
_cell.length_b   1.000
_cell.length_c   1.000
_cell.angle_alpha   90.00
_cell.angle_beta   90.00
_cell.angle_gamma   90.00
#
_symmetry.space_group_name_H-M   'P 1'
#
loop_
_entity.id
_entity.type
_entity.pdbx_description
1 polymer ?
#
loop_
_entity_poly.entity_id
_entity_poly.type
_entity_poly.pdbx_seq_one_letter_code
_entity_poly.pdbx_strand_id
1 'polypeptide(L)'
;MTRSHHTREKVTAESRLTTAGGRWLGLFAAGAIIGSLFTSLLQNPARGVVGSPAGMCADSATNIALLQDLRDRIAASTDPDELRRLTQEFYSLRTHNRDNIQAAKNKSTFEKERDRLLGRIAAIQSNPATSAYAEELDALKQQTETAKTMQDLLPVSNRVSFIETLTSISSLVGTETGTGNNTPGGGTDLPGSGWAPNIKEELPPAEREIVVRTVDQLRSAVANARPGDHIILEDGTYNEPITVSAQGTPDHPIVIRARNILGAHLARGITLTENSRNIWVYGVDLKDSRSNVSGENHVFRRVRIWPAFNNGQSSIGLSFTNGKNARVDYCELRLYTTEEVRRLYGKVWDNPSAGGAIRSVFQDDTDWFDNVTIERCLLTGGPSGVPYHAPNIQFIEAQGPSGSFAKLRDTHQINWVMRYLYGDVSRDLTVIDLKQGGMHIVDSHIKSQGGAIQVRHGCCHSIRNSRFENTTVAINGPNHVIENVVGDIRVLAGDVPWTHWEVTNGPHQQAYNVALRNTTGNLRIGHQYSSEFRYPALNTTVEGHEGPLSFGLHENTTVRETSSIPKTDPPRLSPSVVGPFAPWVGIAP
;
A
#
# COMPACT_ATOMS: atom_id res chain seq x y z
N MET A 1 -45.31 25.75 -35.16
CA MET A 1 -45.04 26.45 -33.89
C MET A 1 -43.54 26.41 -33.64
N THR A 2 -42.98 27.59 -33.44
CA THR A 2 -41.60 28.03 -33.69
C THR A 2 -40.62 27.68 -32.56
N ARG A 3 -39.42 27.22 -32.94
CA ARG A 3 -38.25 27.02 -32.04
C ARG A 3 -37.57 28.36 -31.73
N SER A 4 -37.29 28.64 -30.46
CA SER A 4 -36.49 29.79 -30.03
C SER A 4 -35.01 29.43 -29.88
N HIS A 5 -34.14 30.10 -30.64
CA HIS A 5 -32.71 30.19 -30.39
C HIS A 5 -32.43 31.33 -29.40
N HIS A 6 -31.54 31.10 -28.43
CA HIS A 6 -30.96 32.14 -27.57
C HIS A 6 -29.55 32.47 -28.07
N THR A 7 -29.36 33.68 -28.57
CA THR A 7 -28.07 34.32 -28.85
C THR A 7 -27.65 35.16 -27.65
N ARG A 8 -26.40 34.99 -27.18
CA ARG A 8 -25.75 35.86 -26.18
C ARG A 8 -24.94 36.94 -26.90
N GLU A 9 -25.33 38.21 -26.73
CA GLU A 9 -24.54 39.37 -27.12
C GLU A 9 -23.43 39.67 -26.09
N LYS A 10 -22.24 40.01 -26.60
CA LYS A 10 -21.13 40.59 -25.85
C LYS A 10 -21.29 42.11 -25.81
N VAL A 11 -21.31 42.70 -24.63
CA VAL A 11 -21.20 44.15 -24.43
C VAL A 11 -19.75 44.48 -24.06
N THR A 12 -19.08 45.26 -24.90
CA THR A 12 -17.82 45.95 -24.62
C THR A 12 -18.12 47.32 -24.01
N ALA A 13 -17.51 47.62 -22.87
CA ALA A 13 -17.50 48.96 -22.28
C ALA A 13 -16.06 49.46 -22.20
N GLU A 14 -15.70 50.36 -23.12
CA GLU A 14 -14.58 51.29 -22.95
C GLU A 14 -15.12 52.56 -22.29
N SER A 15 -14.51 53.01 -21.19
CA SER A 15 -14.64 54.39 -20.75
C SER A 15 -13.31 54.93 -20.21
N ARG A 16 -12.96 56.08 -20.77
CA ARG A 16 -11.80 56.95 -20.55
C ARG A 16 -11.60 57.31 -19.08
N LEU A 17 -10.34 57.27 -18.62
CA LEU A 17 -9.86 58.02 -17.45
C LEU A 17 -8.63 58.85 -17.85
N THR A 18 -8.82 60.17 -17.86
CA THR A 18 -7.81 61.19 -18.09
C THR A 18 -7.06 61.54 -16.79
N THR A 19 -5.73 61.60 -16.89
CA THR A 19 -4.76 62.48 -16.20
C THR A 19 -5.09 63.05 -14.81
N ALA A 20 -4.32 62.61 -13.80
CA ALA A 20 -3.58 63.45 -12.82
C ALA A 20 -3.15 62.71 -11.52
N GLY A 21 -3.41 61.41 -11.35
CA GLY A 21 -3.11 60.69 -10.09
C GLY A 21 -1.90 59.74 -10.08
N GLY A 22 -1.26 59.49 -11.23
CA GLY A 22 -0.37 58.34 -11.41
C GLY A 22 1.04 58.42 -10.80
N ARG A 23 1.46 59.57 -10.25
CA ARG A 23 2.84 59.75 -9.75
C ARG A 23 3.02 59.47 -8.25
N TRP A 24 1.94 59.42 -7.46
CA TRP A 24 2.04 59.21 -6.02
C TRP A 24 1.81 57.75 -5.57
N LEU A 25 1.10 56.93 -6.36
CA LEU A 25 0.91 55.50 -6.02
C LEU A 25 2.18 54.64 -6.19
N GLY A 26 3.11 55.03 -7.08
CA GLY A 26 4.35 54.27 -7.29
C GLY A 26 5.31 54.29 -6.09
N LEU A 27 5.32 55.39 -5.31
CA LEU A 27 6.19 55.54 -4.14
C LEU A 27 5.65 54.80 -2.90
N PHE A 28 4.33 54.71 -2.74
CA PHE A 28 3.71 53.94 -1.64
C PHE A 28 3.80 52.42 -1.87
N ALA A 29 3.69 51.94 -3.11
CA ALA A 29 3.85 50.51 -3.40
C ALA A 29 5.30 50.02 -3.20
N ALA A 30 6.30 50.85 -3.53
CA ALA A 30 7.70 50.54 -3.24
C ALA A 30 7.98 50.51 -1.73
N GLY A 31 7.44 51.46 -0.96
CA GLY A 31 7.58 51.49 0.50
C GLY A 31 6.93 50.31 1.22
N ALA A 32 5.77 49.83 0.75
CA ALA A 32 5.07 48.70 1.36
C ALA A 32 5.78 47.34 1.08
N ILE A 33 6.37 47.17 -0.10
CA ILE A 33 7.14 45.96 -0.45
C ILE A 33 8.48 45.93 0.29
N ILE A 34 9.15 47.09 0.44
CA ILE A 34 10.40 47.20 1.22
C ILE A 34 10.11 46.99 2.72
N GLY A 35 9.01 47.51 3.24
CA GLY A 35 8.58 47.34 4.63
C GLY A 35 8.26 45.89 5.01
N SER A 36 7.59 45.12 4.13
CA SER A 36 7.29 43.70 4.41
C SER A 36 8.54 42.82 4.33
N LEU A 37 9.50 43.13 3.44
CA LEU A 37 10.80 42.44 3.37
C LEU A 37 11.68 42.70 4.59
N PHE A 38 11.70 43.95 5.11
CA PHE A 38 12.46 44.30 6.31
C PHE A 38 11.92 43.61 7.56
N THR A 39 10.59 43.47 7.66
CA THR A 39 9.95 42.81 8.81
C THR A 39 10.22 41.30 8.86
N SER A 40 10.35 40.63 7.70
CA SER A 40 10.69 39.20 7.66
C SER A 40 12.18 38.90 7.90
N LEU A 41 13.08 39.85 7.62
CA LEU A 41 14.53 39.70 7.81
C LEU A 41 14.99 39.98 9.25
N LEU A 42 14.21 40.75 10.03
CA LEU A 42 14.56 41.13 11.41
C LEU A 42 14.06 40.15 12.48
N GLN A 43 13.17 39.21 12.14
CA GLN A 43 12.64 38.22 13.08
C GLN A 43 13.38 36.87 12.94
N ASN A 44 14.41 36.66 13.77
CA ASN A 44 15.15 35.40 14.06
C ASN A 44 16.12 34.83 12.99
N PRO A 45 17.44 35.10 13.08
CA PRO A 45 18.44 34.45 12.22
C PRO A 45 19.08 33.15 12.78
N ALA A 46 18.67 32.61 13.93
CA ALA A 46 19.52 31.64 14.66
C ALA A 46 18.96 30.22 14.92
N ARG A 47 17.83 29.80 14.37
CA ARG A 47 17.38 28.40 14.48
C ARG A 47 16.79 27.89 13.19
N GLY A 48 17.61 27.28 12.34
CA GLY A 48 17.08 26.59 11.16
C GLY A 48 18.06 26.25 10.04
N VAL A 49 19.35 26.08 10.29
CA VAL A 49 20.23 25.44 9.30
C VAL A 49 21.21 24.52 10.03
N VAL A 50 20.75 23.31 10.35
CA VAL A 50 21.62 22.19 10.71
C VAL A 50 21.49 21.16 9.60
N GLY A 51 22.61 20.93 8.89
CA GLY A 51 22.78 19.85 7.91
C GLY A 51 22.72 20.29 6.45
N SER A 52 23.75 20.96 5.94
CA SER A 52 24.00 21.04 4.49
C SER A 52 25.30 20.28 4.17
N PRO A 53 25.39 19.50 3.07
CA PRO A 53 26.54 18.65 2.78
C PRO A 53 27.81 19.48 2.56
N ALA A 54 28.95 18.96 2.99
CA ALA A 54 30.26 19.63 3.06
C ALA A 54 30.81 20.22 1.74
N GLY A 55 30.14 20.00 0.59
CA GLY A 55 30.45 20.64 -0.69
C GLY A 55 29.73 21.97 -0.95
N MET A 56 28.72 22.34 -0.16
CA MET A 56 28.00 23.63 -0.31
C MET A 56 28.60 24.77 0.53
N CYS A 57 29.46 24.45 1.51
CA CYS A 57 29.87 25.43 2.53
C CYS A 57 30.76 26.56 2.01
N ALA A 58 31.56 26.33 0.96
CA ALA A 58 32.39 27.38 0.37
C ALA A 58 31.56 28.41 -0.41
N ASP A 59 30.55 27.96 -1.15
CA ASP A 59 29.67 28.85 -1.91
C ASP A 59 28.58 29.48 -1.04
N SER A 60 28.08 28.79 0.01
CA SER A 60 27.06 29.38 0.88
C SER A 60 27.61 30.52 1.72
N ALA A 61 28.84 30.41 2.23
CA ALA A 61 29.47 31.50 3.00
C ALA A 61 29.71 32.74 2.13
N THR A 62 30.22 32.54 0.90
CA THR A 62 30.44 33.62 -0.08
C THR A 62 29.12 34.25 -0.52
N ASN A 63 28.08 33.43 -0.77
CA ASN A 63 26.76 33.94 -1.13
C ASN A 63 26.07 34.66 0.03
N ILE A 64 26.24 34.19 1.28
CA ILE A 64 25.73 34.88 2.46
C ILE A 64 26.44 36.22 2.65
N ALA A 65 27.76 36.28 2.48
CA ALA A 65 28.51 37.52 2.55
C ALA A 65 28.09 38.52 1.46
N LEU A 66 27.88 38.07 0.22
CA LEU A 66 27.38 38.89 -0.88
C LEU A 66 25.94 39.37 -0.65
N LEU A 67 25.07 38.53 -0.10
CA LEU A 67 23.70 38.91 0.24
C LEU A 67 23.64 39.87 1.42
N GLN A 68 24.54 39.72 2.41
CA GLN A 68 24.70 40.65 3.52
C GLN A 68 25.23 42.01 3.04
N ASP A 69 26.25 42.01 2.17
CA ASP A 69 26.76 43.23 1.53
C ASP A 69 25.67 43.95 0.73
N LEU A 70 24.92 43.24 -0.11
CA LEU A 70 23.81 43.82 -0.87
C LEU A 70 22.71 44.37 0.04
N ARG A 71 22.36 43.64 1.10
CA ARG A 71 21.39 44.13 2.10
C ARG A 71 21.87 45.43 2.73
N ASP A 72 23.12 45.47 3.16
CA ASP A 72 23.68 46.63 3.87
C ASP A 72 23.81 47.83 2.91
N ARG A 73 24.17 47.61 1.64
CA ARG A 73 24.17 48.63 0.57
C ARG A 73 22.77 49.14 0.22
N ILE A 74 21.77 48.26 0.16
CA ILE A 74 20.37 48.64 -0.05
C ILE A 74 19.87 49.48 1.14
N ALA A 75 20.19 49.07 2.37
CA ALA A 75 19.77 49.78 3.58
C ALA A 75 20.44 51.17 3.70
N ALA A 76 21.66 51.32 3.21
CA ALA A 76 22.41 52.58 3.26
C ALA A 76 22.09 53.53 2.09
N SER A 77 21.52 53.03 0.99
CA SER A 77 21.26 53.85 -0.20
C SER A 77 19.92 54.59 -0.12
N THR A 78 19.96 55.91 -0.35
CA THR A 78 18.77 56.76 -0.51
C THR A 78 18.57 57.23 -1.96
N ASP A 79 19.47 56.85 -2.87
CA ASP A 79 19.38 57.18 -4.30
C ASP A 79 18.50 56.16 -5.04
N PRO A 80 17.38 56.59 -5.66
CA PRO A 80 16.48 55.72 -6.40
C PRO A 80 17.12 54.92 -7.54
N ASP A 81 18.13 55.47 -8.22
CA ASP A 81 18.77 54.78 -9.35
C ASP A 81 19.77 53.72 -8.86
N GLU A 82 20.49 54.01 -7.77
CA GLU A 82 21.33 53.03 -7.10
C GLU A 82 20.49 51.91 -6.47
N LEU A 83 19.36 52.22 -5.84
CA LEU A 83 18.42 51.20 -5.34
C LEU A 83 17.91 50.30 -6.47
N ARG A 84 17.61 50.86 -7.65
CA ARG A 84 17.20 50.08 -8.83
C ARG A 84 18.34 49.19 -9.34
N ARG A 85 19.58 49.69 -9.35
CA ARG A 85 20.78 48.92 -9.72
C ARG A 85 21.06 47.78 -8.73
N LEU A 86 21.04 48.05 -7.43
CA LEU A 86 21.23 47.05 -6.37
C LEU A 86 20.13 45.98 -6.37
N THR A 87 18.89 46.38 -6.68
CA THR A 87 17.77 45.44 -6.85
C THR A 87 18.00 44.55 -8.09
N GLN A 88 18.48 45.10 -9.20
CA GLN A 88 18.86 44.31 -10.37
C GLN A 88 20.06 43.39 -10.08
N GLU A 89 21.04 43.86 -9.31
CA GLU A 89 22.18 43.07 -8.83
C GLU A 89 21.67 41.88 -8.00
N PHE A 90 20.75 42.10 -7.06
CA PHE A 90 20.08 41.05 -6.28
C PHE A 90 19.32 40.04 -7.17
N TYR A 91 18.57 40.49 -8.17
CA TYR A 91 17.89 39.57 -9.10
C TYR A 91 18.84 38.87 -10.09
N SER A 92 20.01 39.47 -10.35
CA SER A 92 21.06 38.90 -11.20
C SER A 92 21.93 37.88 -10.45
N LEU A 93 21.97 37.96 -9.12
CA LEU A 93 22.41 36.87 -8.25
C LEU A 93 21.38 35.73 -8.38
N ARG A 94 21.42 35.02 -9.50
CA ARG A 94 20.79 33.71 -9.65
C ARG A 94 21.50 32.77 -8.68
N THR A 95 21.09 32.80 -7.43
CA THR A 95 21.48 31.83 -6.42
C THR A 95 20.76 30.53 -6.77
N HIS A 96 21.37 29.82 -7.71
CA HIS A 96 21.06 28.48 -8.21
C HIS A 96 20.17 28.46 -9.48
N ASN A 97 20.76 27.98 -10.58
CA ASN A 97 20.00 27.39 -11.69
C ASN A 97 18.97 26.40 -11.10
N ARG A 98 17.71 26.38 -11.58
CA ARG A 98 16.72 25.37 -11.19
C ARG A 98 17.29 23.96 -11.35
N ASP A 99 18.13 23.73 -12.36
CA ASP A 99 18.80 22.46 -12.58
C ASP A 99 19.79 22.13 -11.45
N ASN A 100 20.48 23.13 -10.88
CA ASN A 100 21.38 22.93 -9.75
C ASN A 100 20.62 22.68 -8.44
N ILE A 101 19.50 23.37 -8.22
CA ILE A 101 18.60 23.08 -7.09
C ILE A 101 18.03 21.68 -7.22
N GLN A 102 17.58 21.29 -8.41
CA GLN A 102 17.03 19.97 -8.65
C GLN A 102 18.13 18.90 -8.54
N ALA A 103 19.34 19.15 -9.02
CA ALA A 103 20.48 18.27 -8.85
C ALA A 103 20.88 18.12 -7.37
N ALA A 104 20.87 19.20 -6.58
CA ALA A 104 21.13 19.15 -5.14
C ALA A 104 20.02 18.41 -4.36
N LYS A 105 18.75 18.63 -4.73
CA LYS A 105 17.60 17.88 -4.18
C LYS A 105 17.70 16.39 -4.54
N ASN A 106 18.03 16.07 -5.79
CA ASN A 106 18.21 14.69 -6.23
C ASN A 106 19.40 14.03 -5.54
N LYS A 107 20.54 14.73 -5.40
CA LYS A 107 21.73 14.25 -4.69
C LYS A 107 21.43 13.97 -3.20
N SER A 108 20.74 14.88 -2.53
CA SER A 108 20.33 14.67 -1.14
C SER A 108 19.30 13.53 -0.99
N THR A 109 18.44 13.29 -1.99
CA THR A 109 17.50 12.15 -1.98
C THR A 109 18.24 10.83 -2.17
N PHE A 110 19.18 10.77 -3.11
CA PHE A 110 20.04 9.60 -3.33
C PHE A 110 20.87 9.27 -2.09
N GLU A 111 21.55 10.25 -1.49
CA GLU A 111 22.36 10.05 -0.29
C GLU A 111 21.49 9.57 0.89
N LYS A 112 20.31 10.17 1.09
CA LYS A 112 19.36 9.72 2.13
C LYS A 112 18.89 8.28 1.94
N GLU A 113 18.55 7.89 0.71
CA GLU A 113 18.10 6.52 0.44
C GLU A 113 19.25 5.52 0.62
N ARG A 114 20.46 5.87 0.17
CA ARG A 114 21.66 5.05 0.40
C ARG A 114 21.90 4.84 1.89
N ASP A 115 21.88 5.90 2.69
CA ASP A 115 22.11 5.82 4.13
C ASP A 115 20.98 5.03 4.82
N ARG A 116 19.73 5.21 4.40
CA ARG A 116 18.57 4.41 4.86
C ARG A 116 18.77 2.92 4.61
N LEU A 117 19.21 2.55 3.40
CA LEU A 117 19.46 1.15 3.02
C LEU A 117 20.61 0.55 3.81
N LEU A 118 21.72 1.28 4.00
CA LEU A 118 22.82 0.82 4.84
C LEU A 118 22.37 0.58 6.28
N GLY A 119 21.53 1.47 6.82
CA GLY A 119 20.93 1.30 8.14
C GLY A 119 20.03 0.05 8.23
N ARG A 120 19.18 -0.19 7.23
CA ARG A 120 18.33 -1.39 7.14
C ARG A 120 19.16 -2.67 7.05
N ILE A 121 20.15 -2.71 6.15
CA ILE A 121 21.06 -3.85 6.00
C ILE A 121 21.75 -4.16 7.32
N ALA A 122 22.31 -3.15 8.00
CA ALA A 122 22.95 -3.34 9.31
C ALA A 122 21.98 -3.88 10.37
N ALA A 123 20.73 -3.40 10.39
CA ALA A 123 19.70 -3.90 11.29
C ALA A 123 19.37 -5.38 11.03
N ILE A 124 19.22 -5.78 9.75
CA ILE A 124 18.99 -7.17 9.36
C ILE A 124 20.19 -8.04 9.78
N GLN A 125 21.42 -7.62 9.46
CA GLN A 125 22.64 -8.35 9.80
C GLN A 125 22.81 -8.58 11.31
N SER A 126 22.25 -7.70 12.14
CA SER A 126 22.29 -7.85 13.60
C SER A 126 21.32 -8.92 14.15
N ASN A 127 20.39 -9.42 13.33
CA ASN A 127 19.44 -10.46 13.72
C ASN A 127 20.02 -11.86 13.43
N PRO A 128 20.24 -12.73 14.44
CA PRO A 128 20.84 -14.06 14.23
C PRO A 128 20.06 -14.96 13.26
N ALA A 129 18.74 -14.75 13.12
CA ALA A 129 17.89 -15.51 12.19
C ALA A 129 18.25 -15.26 10.71
N THR A 130 19.07 -14.27 10.42
CA THR A 130 19.44 -13.88 9.04
C THR A 130 20.80 -14.42 8.62
N SER A 131 21.42 -15.30 9.40
CA SER A 131 22.74 -15.88 9.11
C SER A 131 22.81 -16.57 7.74
N ALA A 132 21.70 -17.18 7.29
CA ALA A 132 21.58 -17.76 5.95
C ALA A 132 21.72 -16.73 4.81
N TYR A 133 21.58 -15.43 5.10
CA TYR A 133 21.70 -14.32 4.14
C TYR A 133 22.95 -13.47 4.36
N ALA A 134 23.89 -13.87 5.23
CA ALA A 134 25.02 -13.02 5.62
C ALA A 134 25.86 -12.55 4.40
N GLU A 135 26.28 -13.48 3.54
CA GLU A 135 27.05 -13.16 2.34
C GLU A 135 26.27 -12.26 1.37
N GLU A 136 24.96 -12.50 1.25
CA GLU A 136 24.09 -11.69 0.39
C GLU A 136 23.92 -10.27 0.94
N LEU A 137 23.76 -10.12 2.26
CA LEU A 137 23.65 -8.81 2.91
C LEU A 137 24.96 -8.02 2.79
N ASP A 138 26.12 -8.68 2.86
CA ASP A 138 27.41 -8.04 2.60
C ASP A 138 27.53 -7.58 1.13
N ALA A 139 27.09 -8.40 0.18
CA ALA A 139 27.06 -8.02 -1.22
C ALA A 139 26.11 -6.83 -1.48
N LEU A 140 24.92 -6.82 -0.85
CA LEU A 140 23.97 -5.70 -0.94
C LEU A 140 24.53 -4.43 -0.29
N LYS A 141 25.25 -4.56 0.82
CA LYS A 141 25.95 -3.44 1.47
C LYS A 141 26.97 -2.84 0.52
N GLN A 142 27.83 -3.66 -0.09
CA GLN A 142 28.83 -3.20 -1.05
C GLN A 142 28.18 -2.55 -2.29
N GLN A 143 27.09 -3.11 -2.81
CA GLN A 143 26.32 -2.50 -3.91
C GLN A 143 25.74 -1.14 -3.50
N THR A 144 25.22 -1.02 -2.28
CA THR A 144 24.69 0.25 -1.74
C THR A 144 25.79 1.30 -1.61
N GLU A 145 26.97 0.93 -1.10
CA GLU A 145 28.12 1.82 -0.93
C GLU A 145 28.69 2.31 -2.28
N THR A 146 28.65 1.46 -3.31
CA THR A 146 29.20 1.76 -4.65
C THR A 146 28.18 2.33 -5.64
N ALA A 147 26.89 2.37 -5.28
CA ALA A 147 25.83 2.98 -6.06
C ALA A 147 26.15 4.45 -6.38
N LYS A 148 25.78 4.91 -7.58
CA LYS A 148 25.99 6.30 -8.04
C LYS A 148 24.70 7.03 -8.31
N THR A 149 23.60 6.29 -8.49
CA THR A 149 22.30 6.81 -8.88
C THR A 149 21.18 6.13 -8.10
N MET A 150 19.99 6.75 -8.09
CA MET A 150 18.80 6.11 -7.49
C MET A 150 18.45 4.79 -8.18
N GLN A 151 18.74 4.66 -9.48
CA GLN A 151 18.47 3.46 -10.25
C GLN A 151 19.31 2.27 -9.77
N ASP A 152 20.55 2.53 -9.30
CA ASP A 152 21.44 1.51 -8.73
C ASP A 152 20.92 1.00 -7.37
N LEU A 153 20.23 1.85 -6.60
CA LEU A 153 19.70 1.51 -5.27
C LEU A 153 18.38 0.72 -5.34
N LEU A 154 17.61 0.84 -6.42
CA LEU A 154 16.30 0.17 -6.53
C LEU A 154 16.40 -1.37 -6.39
N PRO A 155 17.30 -2.07 -7.11
CA PRO A 155 17.48 -3.52 -6.92
C PRO A 155 17.87 -3.88 -5.47
N VAL A 156 18.74 -3.06 -4.85
CA VAL A 156 19.17 -3.29 -3.46
C VAL A 156 18.01 -3.12 -2.50
N SER A 157 17.25 -2.02 -2.61
CA SER A 157 16.08 -1.74 -1.78
C SER A 157 15.06 -2.88 -1.81
N ASN A 158 14.77 -3.40 -2.99
CA ASN A 158 13.85 -4.53 -3.16
C ASN A 158 14.37 -5.81 -2.52
N ARG A 159 15.68 -6.07 -2.61
CA ARG A 159 16.26 -7.27 -2.00
C ARG A 159 16.37 -7.16 -0.48
N VAL A 160 16.68 -5.97 0.04
CA VAL A 160 16.64 -5.68 1.48
C VAL A 160 15.23 -5.86 2.03
N SER A 161 14.21 -5.27 1.39
CA SER A 161 12.80 -5.49 1.77
C SER A 161 12.45 -6.97 1.75
N PHE A 162 12.89 -7.72 0.74
CA PHE A 162 12.66 -9.16 0.67
C PHE A 162 13.28 -9.93 1.84
N ILE A 163 14.54 -9.65 2.18
CA ILE A 163 15.20 -10.32 3.31
C ILE A 163 14.52 -9.91 4.61
N GLU A 164 14.11 -8.65 4.80
CA GLU A 164 13.30 -8.23 5.96
C GLU A 164 11.99 -9.02 6.04
N THR A 165 11.24 -9.14 4.95
CA THR A 165 10.00 -9.92 4.92
C THR A 165 10.27 -11.40 5.24
N LEU A 166 11.26 -12.01 4.60
CA LEU A 166 11.60 -13.42 4.87
C LEU A 166 12.09 -13.63 6.29
N THR A 167 12.92 -12.73 6.82
CA THR A 167 13.47 -12.87 8.17
C THR A 167 12.43 -12.56 9.22
N SER A 168 11.51 -11.62 8.94
CA SER A 168 10.30 -11.43 9.74
C SER A 168 9.50 -12.72 9.75
N ILE A 169 9.28 -13.36 8.59
CA ILE A 169 8.62 -14.66 8.46
C ILE A 169 9.45 -15.77 9.12
N SER A 170 10.78 -15.80 9.10
CA SER A 170 11.58 -16.89 9.68
C SER A 170 11.73 -16.76 11.20
N SER A 171 11.80 -15.54 11.73
CA SER A 171 11.73 -15.27 13.18
C SER A 171 10.35 -15.57 13.74
N LEU A 172 9.36 -15.41 12.87
CA LEU A 172 8.02 -15.90 13.03
C LEU A 172 8.11 -17.45 13.03
N VAL A 173 8.69 -18.10 11.98
CA VAL A 173 8.55 -19.54 11.68
C VAL A 173 9.18 -20.51 12.69
N GLY A 174 10.21 -20.12 13.45
CA GLY A 174 10.94 -21.03 14.34
C GLY A 174 11.60 -22.19 13.56
N THR A 175 12.88 -22.07 13.24
CA THR A 175 13.62 -23.09 12.49
C THR A 175 13.90 -24.34 13.33
N GLU A 176 12.91 -25.20 13.53
CA GLU A 176 13.15 -26.60 13.89
C GLU A 176 13.45 -27.41 12.62
N THR A 177 14.64 -27.22 12.06
CA THR A 177 15.28 -28.28 11.26
C THR A 177 16.09 -29.17 12.19
N GLY A 178 15.41 -29.82 13.13
CA GLY A 178 15.97 -30.87 13.96
C GLY A 178 15.92 -32.20 13.22
N THR A 179 17.03 -32.63 12.65
CA THR A 179 17.26 -34.05 12.33
C THR A 179 17.40 -34.82 13.63
N GLY A 180 16.29 -35.22 14.26
CA GLY A 180 16.30 -35.88 15.56
C GLY A 180 15.09 -36.79 15.77
N ASN A 181 15.38 -38.07 15.99
CA ASN A 181 14.43 -39.15 16.24
C ASN A 181 13.44 -38.84 17.36
N ASN A 182 12.21 -39.33 17.17
CA ASN A 182 11.11 -39.42 18.13
C ASN A 182 11.56 -39.66 19.59
N THR A 183 11.31 -38.70 20.48
CA THR A 183 10.88 -38.93 21.87
C THR A 183 10.13 -37.67 22.39
N PRO A 184 8.91 -37.78 22.96
CA PRO A 184 8.16 -36.63 23.42
C PRO A 184 8.53 -36.25 24.86
N GLY A 185 9.10 -35.07 25.06
CA GLY A 185 9.28 -34.49 26.39
C GLY A 185 10.04 -33.17 26.41
N GLY A 186 9.43 -32.16 27.03
CA GLY A 186 10.11 -31.01 27.63
C GLY A 186 10.31 -29.81 26.70
N GLY A 187 9.54 -28.74 26.95
CA GLY A 187 9.73 -27.46 26.29
C GLY A 187 10.93 -26.69 26.83
N THR A 188 11.31 -25.66 26.08
CA THR A 188 12.04 -24.48 26.58
C THR A 188 11.72 -23.29 25.70
N ASP A 189 11.48 -22.17 26.37
CA ASP A 189 11.19 -20.83 25.86
C ASP A 189 12.29 -20.30 24.91
N LEU A 190 11.87 -19.57 23.87
CA LEU A 190 12.74 -18.73 23.03
C LEU A 190 12.31 -17.25 23.11
N PRO A 191 13.26 -16.30 23.18
CA PRO A 191 12.96 -14.88 23.31
C PRO A 191 12.87 -14.17 21.94
N GLY A 192 11.90 -13.25 21.81
CA GLY A 192 12.12 -11.95 21.17
C GLY A 192 11.84 -11.79 19.67
N SER A 193 10.62 -12.09 19.20
CA SER A 193 10.00 -11.35 18.08
C SER A 193 8.80 -10.58 18.67
N GLY A 194 8.99 -9.29 18.91
CA GLY A 194 8.15 -8.48 19.80
C GLY A 194 6.75 -8.13 19.32
N TRP A 195 6.17 -8.86 18.36
CA TRP A 195 4.85 -8.53 17.84
C TRP A 195 3.92 -9.71 17.52
N ALA A 196 4.44 -10.92 17.35
CA ALA A 196 3.63 -12.13 17.41
C ALA A 196 3.99 -12.87 18.70
N PRO A 197 3.13 -12.85 19.74
CA PRO A 197 3.31 -13.81 20.82
C PRO A 197 3.33 -15.20 20.18
N ASN A 198 4.10 -16.11 20.75
CA ASN A 198 4.12 -17.51 20.38
C ASN A 198 2.76 -18.11 20.81
N ILE A 199 1.67 -17.72 20.13
CA ILE A 199 0.30 -18.03 20.55
C ILE A 199 0.04 -19.47 20.12
N LYS A 200 0.47 -20.39 20.98
CA LYS A 200 0.06 -21.78 20.95
C LYS A 200 -1.47 -21.88 21.06
N GLU A 201 -2.07 -20.94 21.78
CA GLU A 201 -3.51 -20.80 21.94
C GLU A 201 -4.13 -19.97 20.80
N GLU A 202 -5.35 -20.31 20.41
CA GLU A 202 -6.05 -19.59 19.35
C GLU A 202 -6.59 -18.23 19.82
N LEU A 203 -6.96 -18.13 21.09
CA LEU A 203 -7.36 -16.90 21.76
C LEU A 203 -6.41 -16.68 22.95
N PRO A 204 -6.07 -15.43 23.29
CA PRO A 204 -5.41 -15.13 24.54
C PRO A 204 -6.33 -15.51 25.72
N PRO A 205 -5.77 -15.76 26.91
CA PRO A 205 -6.56 -16.00 28.10
C PRO A 205 -7.36 -14.76 28.50
N ALA A 206 -8.61 -14.94 28.91
CA ALA A 206 -9.46 -13.86 29.42
C ALA A 206 -9.10 -13.52 30.86
N GLU A 207 -8.91 -12.24 31.18
CA GLU A 207 -8.87 -11.80 32.59
C GLU A 207 -10.26 -11.59 33.16
N ARG A 208 -11.19 -11.16 32.29
CA ARG A 208 -12.59 -10.93 32.63
C ARG A 208 -13.48 -11.23 31.43
N GLU A 209 -14.54 -11.99 31.66
CA GLU A 209 -15.56 -12.25 30.65
C GLU A 209 -16.79 -11.37 30.86
N ILE A 210 -17.26 -10.72 29.81
CA ILE A 210 -18.43 -9.84 29.80
C ILE A 210 -19.41 -10.34 28.75
N VAL A 211 -20.47 -11.03 29.19
CA VAL A 211 -21.50 -11.56 28.29
C VAL A 211 -22.50 -10.47 27.92
N VAL A 212 -22.75 -10.27 26.63
CA VAL A 212 -23.69 -9.27 26.09
C VAL A 212 -24.71 -9.92 25.16
N ARG A 213 -25.97 -9.54 25.31
CA ARG A 213 -27.13 -10.05 24.54
C ARG A 213 -27.80 -9.00 23.67
N THR A 214 -27.53 -7.73 23.95
CA THR A 214 -28.13 -6.59 23.25
C THR A 214 -27.05 -5.63 22.81
N VAL A 215 -27.42 -4.74 21.89
CA VAL A 215 -26.47 -3.76 21.36
C VAL A 215 -26.11 -2.67 22.38
N ASP A 216 -27.03 -2.32 23.29
CA ASP A 216 -26.73 -1.38 24.38
C ASP A 216 -25.75 -1.97 25.39
N GLN A 217 -25.86 -3.27 25.67
CA GLN A 217 -24.88 -3.99 26.49
C GLN A 217 -23.52 -4.04 25.80
N LEU A 218 -23.49 -4.31 24.49
CA LEU A 218 -22.24 -4.32 23.71
C LEU A 218 -21.57 -2.93 23.70
N ARG A 219 -22.32 -1.85 23.44
CA ARG A 219 -21.80 -0.47 23.51
C ARG A 219 -21.25 -0.14 24.89
N SER A 220 -22.00 -0.49 25.94
CA SER A 220 -21.58 -0.26 27.33
C SER A 220 -20.32 -1.06 27.68
N ALA A 221 -20.22 -2.32 27.23
CA ALA A 221 -19.06 -3.17 27.46
C ALA A 221 -17.82 -2.63 26.75
N VAL A 222 -17.94 -2.27 25.46
CA VAL A 222 -16.85 -1.69 24.66
C VAL A 222 -16.35 -0.37 25.25
N ALA A 223 -17.26 0.52 25.69
CA ALA A 223 -16.89 1.80 26.27
C ALA A 223 -16.15 1.67 27.61
N ASN A 224 -16.38 0.59 28.35
CA ASN A 224 -15.76 0.31 29.65
C ASN A 224 -14.69 -0.80 29.58
N ALA A 225 -14.28 -1.18 28.38
CA ALA A 225 -13.35 -2.28 28.16
C ALA A 225 -11.95 -1.93 28.69
N ARG A 226 -11.29 -2.93 29.26
CA ARG A 226 -9.93 -2.88 29.81
C ARG A 226 -9.08 -3.96 29.14
N PRO A 227 -7.75 -3.79 29.07
CA PRO A 227 -6.86 -4.87 28.62
C PRO A 227 -7.22 -6.21 29.27
N GLY A 228 -7.29 -7.28 28.47
CA GLY A 228 -7.64 -8.63 28.92
C GLY A 228 -9.14 -8.95 28.96
N ASP A 229 -10.02 -7.98 28.70
CA ASP A 229 -11.46 -8.22 28.62
C ASP A 229 -11.85 -9.07 27.40
N HIS A 230 -12.66 -10.10 27.64
CA HIS A 230 -13.39 -10.83 26.61
C HIS A 230 -14.86 -10.43 26.64
N ILE A 231 -15.28 -9.64 25.65
CA ILE A 231 -16.69 -9.29 25.43
C ILE A 231 -17.32 -10.40 24.56
N ILE A 232 -18.20 -11.19 25.17
CA ILE A 232 -18.81 -12.38 24.56
C ILE A 232 -20.21 -12.05 24.08
N LEU A 233 -20.39 -12.04 22.76
CA LEU A 233 -21.67 -11.83 22.10
C LEU A 233 -22.45 -13.14 22.08
N GLU A 234 -23.61 -13.17 22.73
CA GLU A 234 -24.57 -14.26 22.53
C GLU A 234 -25.05 -14.29 21.07
N ASP A 235 -25.55 -15.44 20.63
CA ASP A 235 -26.06 -15.60 19.28
C ASP A 235 -27.22 -14.62 19.02
N GLY A 236 -27.22 -14.01 17.84
CA GLY A 236 -28.22 -13.02 17.45
C GLY A 236 -27.68 -11.90 16.59
N THR A 237 -28.55 -10.95 16.28
CA THR A 237 -28.22 -9.81 15.43
C THR A 237 -28.13 -8.52 16.25
N TYR A 238 -27.01 -7.81 16.08
CA TYR A 238 -26.74 -6.52 16.68
C TYR A 238 -26.85 -5.45 15.58
N ASN A 239 -28.02 -4.82 15.48
CA ASN A 239 -28.45 -4.00 14.34
C ASN A 239 -27.97 -2.55 14.34
N GLU A 240 -27.03 -2.21 15.21
CA GLU A 240 -26.54 -0.85 15.36
C GLU A 240 -25.02 -0.80 15.19
N PRO A 241 -24.45 0.33 14.72
CA PRO A 241 -23.01 0.47 14.56
C PRO A 241 -22.31 0.43 15.92
N ILE A 242 -21.13 -0.23 15.93
CA ILE A 242 -20.24 -0.32 17.09
C ILE A 242 -18.95 0.43 16.78
N THR A 243 -18.57 1.33 17.67
CA THR A 243 -17.30 2.08 17.61
C THR A 243 -16.44 1.70 18.80
N VAL A 244 -15.17 1.36 18.55
CA VAL A 244 -14.19 0.98 19.56
C VAL A 244 -13.05 1.98 19.55
N SER A 245 -12.84 2.65 20.67
CA SER A 245 -11.69 3.51 20.94
C SER A 245 -10.84 3.04 22.12
N ALA A 246 -11.17 1.88 22.70
CA ALA A 246 -10.43 1.28 23.79
C ALA A 246 -9.06 0.77 23.33
N GLN A 247 -8.15 0.58 24.29
CA GLN A 247 -6.79 0.11 24.05
C GLN A 247 -6.52 -1.10 24.92
N GLY A 248 -6.30 -2.26 24.28
CA GLY A 248 -5.67 -3.40 24.93
C GLY A 248 -4.14 -3.25 24.92
N THR A 249 -3.45 -4.25 25.46
CA THR A 249 -2.00 -4.40 25.31
C THR A 249 -1.68 -5.62 24.45
N PRO A 250 -0.43 -5.80 23.95
CA PRO A 250 -0.07 -7.00 23.20
C PRO A 250 -0.33 -8.31 23.96
N ASP A 251 -0.05 -8.31 25.27
CA ASP A 251 -0.23 -9.49 26.14
C ASP A 251 -1.69 -9.65 26.61
N HIS A 252 -2.43 -8.54 26.72
CA HIS A 252 -3.81 -8.50 27.21
C HIS A 252 -4.69 -7.69 26.24
N PRO A 253 -4.93 -8.21 25.02
CA PRO A 253 -5.80 -7.52 24.06
C PRO A 253 -7.25 -7.49 24.57
N ILE A 254 -8.06 -6.60 24.00
CA ILE A 254 -9.51 -6.63 24.20
C ILE A 254 -10.10 -7.50 23.10
N VAL A 255 -10.81 -8.57 23.48
CA VAL A 255 -11.39 -9.53 22.53
C VAL A 255 -12.90 -9.35 22.47
N ILE A 256 -13.41 -8.96 21.30
CA ILE A 256 -14.83 -8.91 20.97
C ILE A 256 -15.14 -10.19 20.18
N ARG A 257 -15.80 -11.16 20.82
CA ARG A 257 -16.00 -12.50 20.23
C ARG A 257 -17.45 -12.97 20.25
N ALA A 258 -17.84 -13.69 19.22
CA ALA A 258 -19.07 -14.48 19.28
C ALA A 258 -18.92 -15.65 20.28
N ARG A 259 -20.03 -16.03 20.93
CA ARG A 259 -20.09 -17.26 21.73
C ARG A 259 -19.87 -18.47 20.84
N ASN A 260 -20.60 -18.54 19.73
CA ASN A 260 -20.45 -19.54 18.67
C ASN A 260 -19.90 -18.86 17.41
N ILE A 261 -18.94 -19.50 16.73
CA ILE A 261 -18.35 -18.94 15.50
C ILE A 261 -19.47 -18.67 14.48
N LEU A 262 -19.56 -17.42 14.04
CA LEU A 262 -20.57 -16.81 13.17
C LEU A 262 -22.00 -16.79 13.74
N GLY A 263 -22.19 -17.08 15.03
CA GLY A 263 -23.49 -17.02 15.71
C GLY A 263 -23.95 -15.60 16.05
N ALA A 264 -23.00 -14.66 16.20
CA ALA A 264 -23.28 -13.24 16.40
C ALA A 264 -23.07 -12.45 15.10
N HIS A 265 -24.08 -11.71 14.67
CA HIS A 265 -24.09 -10.90 13.45
C HIS A 265 -24.09 -9.41 13.77
N LEU A 266 -23.02 -8.69 13.40
CA LEU A 266 -22.96 -7.22 13.51
C LEU A 266 -23.43 -6.59 12.20
N ALA A 267 -24.74 -6.40 12.05
CA ALA A 267 -25.36 -5.99 10.78
C ALA A 267 -24.93 -4.60 10.28
N ARG A 268 -24.38 -3.76 11.16
CA ARG A 268 -23.84 -2.43 10.80
C ARG A 268 -22.32 -2.32 10.93
N GLY A 269 -21.66 -3.46 11.15
CA GLY A 269 -20.21 -3.57 11.19
C GLY A 269 -19.60 -3.01 12.46
N ILE A 270 -18.28 -2.88 12.44
CA ILE A 270 -17.48 -2.36 13.55
C ILE A 270 -16.49 -1.30 13.05
N THR A 271 -16.34 -0.23 13.82
CA THR A 271 -15.35 0.82 13.56
C THR A 271 -14.30 0.80 14.67
N LEU A 272 -13.06 0.44 14.31
CA LEU A 272 -11.88 0.59 15.15
C LEU A 272 -11.26 1.95 14.83
N THR A 273 -11.18 2.83 15.82
CA THR A 273 -10.75 4.22 15.62
C THR A 273 -9.23 4.35 15.59
N GLU A 274 -8.71 5.50 15.16
CA GLU A 274 -7.26 5.80 15.20
C GLU A 274 -6.64 5.68 16.60
N ASN A 275 -7.44 5.75 17.65
CA ASN A 275 -7.02 5.61 19.04
C ASN A 275 -7.08 4.17 19.56
N SER A 276 -7.72 3.23 18.84
CA SER A 276 -7.80 1.85 19.31
C SER A 276 -6.49 1.10 19.10
N ARG A 277 -6.18 0.19 20.02
CA ARG A 277 -4.96 -0.65 19.97
C ARG A 277 -5.27 -2.05 20.48
N ASN A 278 -4.66 -3.07 19.88
CA ASN A 278 -4.74 -4.46 20.36
C ASN A 278 -6.19 -4.95 20.56
N ILE A 279 -7.02 -4.70 19.54
CA ILE A 279 -8.43 -5.15 19.51
C ILE A 279 -8.54 -6.38 18.63
N TRP A 280 -9.15 -7.44 19.15
CA TRP A 280 -9.42 -8.68 18.44
C TRP A 280 -10.92 -8.80 18.18
N VAL A 281 -11.30 -9.03 16.92
CA VAL A 281 -12.65 -9.39 16.51
C VAL A 281 -12.63 -10.86 16.11
N TYR A 282 -13.31 -11.70 16.88
CA TYR A 282 -13.21 -13.15 16.76
C TYR A 282 -14.55 -13.84 16.49
N GLY A 283 -14.61 -14.64 15.43
CA GLY A 283 -15.76 -15.51 15.18
C GLY A 283 -17.06 -14.77 14.86
N VAL A 284 -17.01 -13.50 14.46
CA VAL A 284 -18.20 -12.67 14.21
C VAL A 284 -18.62 -12.76 12.74
N ASP A 285 -19.93 -12.71 12.45
CA ASP A 285 -20.42 -12.50 11.09
C ASP A 285 -20.58 -10.99 10.81
N LEU A 286 -19.88 -10.48 9.80
CA LEU A 286 -19.95 -9.10 9.31
C LEU A 286 -20.72 -9.02 7.97
N LYS A 287 -21.66 -9.95 7.74
CA LYS A 287 -22.55 -9.92 6.58
C LYS A 287 -23.32 -8.61 6.46
N ASP A 288 -23.44 -8.14 5.22
CA ASP A 288 -24.17 -6.93 4.85
C ASP A 288 -23.76 -5.69 5.63
N SER A 289 -22.49 -5.66 6.02
CA SER A 289 -21.94 -4.58 6.81
C SER A 289 -20.76 -3.91 6.12
N ARG A 290 -20.38 -2.76 6.67
CA ARG A 290 -19.12 -2.09 6.39
C ARG A 290 -18.42 -1.84 7.72
N SER A 291 -17.17 -2.26 7.81
CA SER A 291 -16.31 -2.05 8.97
C SER A 291 -15.11 -1.20 8.57
N ASN A 292 -14.69 -0.30 9.46
CA ASN A 292 -13.51 0.54 9.26
C ASN A 292 -12.47 0.20 10.33
N VAL A 293 -11.21 0.12 9.91
CA VAL A 293 -10.09 -0.27 10.75
C VAL A 293 -9.02 0.80 10.64
N SER A 294 -8.87 1.52 11.75
CA SER A 294 -7.79 2.46 12.02
C SER A 294 -7.13 2.10 13.34
N GLY A 295 -6.04 2.81 13.66
CA GLY A 295 -5.26 2.50 14.84
C GLY A 295 -4.27 1.37 14.56
N GLU A 296 -3.91 0.60 15.58
CA GLU A 296 -2.82 -0.36 15.40
C GLU A 296 -3.15 -1.69 16.05
N ASN A 297 -2.49 -2.72 15.55
CA ASN A 297 -2.34 -3.98 16.26
C ASN A 297 -3.64 -4.78 16.36
N HIS A 298 -4.46 -4.74 15.30
CA HIS A 298 -5.80 -5.34 15.28
C HIS A 298 -5.78 -6.75 14.70
N VAL A 299 -6.64 -7.62 15.21
CA VAL A 299 -6.81 -8.99 14.70
C VAL A 299 -8.28 -9.23 14.35
N PHE A 300 -8.53 -9.68 13.13
CA PHE A 300 -9.79 -10.25 12.70
C PHE A 300 -9.55 -11.73 12.46
N ARG A 301 -10.14 -12.58 13.31
CA ARG A 301 -9.92 -14.03 13.29
C ARG A 301 -11.23 -14.78 13.21
N ARG A 302 -11.33 -15.76 12.31
CA ARG A 302 -12.58 -16.54 12.10
C ARG A 302 -13.81 -15.70 11.79
N VAL A 303 -13.61 -14.53 11.20
CA VAL A 303 -14.68 -13.59 10.83
C VAL A 303 -15.19 -13.93 9.44
N ARG A 304 -16.49 -13.80 9.20
CA ARG A 304 -17.03 -13.70 7.84
C ARG A 304 -17.11 -12.23 7.45
N ILE A 305 -16.38 -11.83 6.44
CA ILE A 305 -16.39 -10.48 5.88
C ILE A 305 -17.17 -10.54 4.57
N TRP A 306 -18.41 -10.04 4.59
CA TRP A 306 -19.32 -10.07 3.45
C TRP A 306 -19.97 -8.68 3.28
N PRO A 307 -19.46 -7.83 2.36
CA PRO A 307 -19.86 -6.44 2.25
C PRO A 307 -21.35 -6.28 1.96
N ALA A 308 -21.94 -5.21 2.50
CA ALA A 308 -23.26 -4.75 2.07
C ALA A 308 -23.28 -4.51 0.56
N PHE A 309 -24.23 -5.13 -0.13
CA PHE A 309 -24.58 -4.71 -1.47
C PHE A 309 -25.34 -3.38 -1.39
N ASN A 310 -24.81 -2.33 -2.00
CA ASN A 310 -25.51 -1.07 -2.17
C ASN A 310 -25.48 -0.67 -3.65
N ASN A 311 -26.67 -0.54 -4.26
CA ASN A 311 -26.78 -0.13 -5.65
C ASN A 311 -26.31 1.32 -5.80
N GLY A 312 -25.07 1.51 -6.29
CA GLY A 312 -24.47 2.84 -6.52
C GLY A 312 -23.59 3.38 -5.41
N GLN A 313 -23.25 2.58 -4.40
CA GLN A 313 -22.20 2.94 -3.43
C GLN A 313 -21.12 1.88 -3.39
N SER A 314 -19.96 2.24 -2.82
CA SER A 314 -18.87 1.30 -2.65
C SER A 314 -19.24 0.20 -1.66
N SER A 315 -19.23 -1.06 -2.12
CA SER A 315 -19.49 -2.25 -1.29
C SER A 315 -18.19 -2.73 -0.66
N ILE A 316 -17.85 -2.21 0.53
CA ILE A 316 -16.60 -2.54 1.24
C ILE A 316 -16.91 -3.26 2.55
N GLY A 317 -16.34 -4.44 2.76
CA GLY A 317 -16.54 -5.24 3.96
C GLY A 317 -15.68 -4.72 5.10
N LEU A 318 -14.36 -4.71 4.89
CA LEU A 318 -13.35 -4.19 5.81
C LEU A 318 -12.51 -3.13 5.11
N SER A 319 -12.53 -1.91 5.64
CA SER A 319 -11.78 -0.76 5.13
C SER A 319 -10.62 -0.44 6.05
N PHE A 320 -9.38 -0.48 5.57
CA PHE A 320 -8.18 -0.07 6.32
C PHE A 320 -7.83 1.40 6.02
N THR A 321 -7.67 2.21 7.06
CA THR A 321 -7.38 3.67 7.04
C THR A 321 -6.52 4.05 8.24
N ASN A 322 -5.64 5.05 8.16
CA ASN A 322 -4.89 5.62 9.31
C ASN A 322 -4.44 4.61 10.39
N GLY A 323 -3.55 3.67 10.04
CA GLY A 323 -3.13 2.65 10.97
C GLY A 323 -1.94 1.80 10.55
N LYS A 324 -1.64 0.77 11.33
CA LYS A 324 -0.64 -0.24 10.98
C LYS A 324 -0.86 -1.55 11.73
N ASN A 325 -0.19 -2.61 11.29
CA ASN A 325 -0.16 -3.90 11.97
C ASN A 325 -1.57 -4.48 12.17
N ALA A 326 -2.20 -4.91 11.09
CA ALA A 326 -3.46 -5.65 11.19
C ALA A 326 -3.28 -7.08 10.68
N ARG A 327 -4.01 -8.00 11.30
CA ARG A 327 -4.07 -9.38 10.88
C ARG A 327 -5.51 -9.77 10.57
N VAL A 328 -5.74 -10.37 9.41
CA VAL A 328 -7.00 -10.97 9.01
C VAL A 328 -6.71 -12.43 8.73
N ASP A 329 -7.06 -13.32 9.67
CA ASP A 329 -6.72 -14.72 9.57
C ASP A 329 -7.89 -15.68 9.78
N TYR A 330 -7.82 -16.84 9.13
CA TYR A 330 -8.89 -17.84 9.18
C TYR A 330 -10.27 -17.23 8.84
N CYS A 331 -10.34 -16.19 8.01
CA CYS A 331 -11.60 -15.52 7.72
C CYS A 331 -12.23 -16.05 6.43
N GLU A 332 -13.55 -15.85 6.28
CA GLU A 332 -14.21 -15.97 4.99
C GLU A 332 -14.31 -14.58 4.38
N LEU A 333 -13.63 -14.35 3.24
CA LEU A 333 -13.80 -13.16 2.42
C LEU A 333 -14.83 -13.51 1.37
N ARG A 334 -16.05 -13.00 1.50
CA ARG A 334 -17.17 -13.38 0.64
C ARG A 334 -17.61 -12.22 -0.21
N LEU A 335 -17.89 -12.49 -1.47
CA LEU A 335 -18.61 -11.57 -2.35
C LEU A 335 -19.92 -12.19 -2.79
N TYR A 336 -20.89 -11.33 -3.09
CA TYR A 336 -22.16 -11.75 -3.68
C TYR A 336 -21.97 -12.42 -5.04
N THR A 337 -22.67 -13.52 -5.28
CA THR A 337 -22.76 -14.12 -6.63
C THR A 337 -23.79 -13.40 -7.49
N THR A 338 -23.73 -13.62 -8.80
CA THR A 338 -24.71 -13.07 -9.76
C THR A 338 -26.13 -13.53 -9.45
N GLU A 339 -26.30 -14.78 -9.06
CA GLU A 339 -27.58 -15.37 -8.68
C GLU A 339 -28.11 -14.76 -7.38
N GLU A 340 -27.24 -14.53 -6.39
CA GLU A 340 -27.65 -13.92 -5.13
C GLU A 340 -28.14 -12.49 -5.34
N VAL A 341 -27.42 -11.68 -6.13
CA VAL A 341 -27.86 -10.31 -6.48
C VAL A 341 -29.15 -10.33 -7.28
N ARG A 342 -29.27 -11.21 -8.29
CA ARG A 342 -30.50 -11.35 -9.08
C ARG A 342 -31.69 -11.72 -8.19
N ARG A 343 -31.50 -12.64 -7.24
CA ARG A 343 -32.54 -13.06 -6.28
C ARG A 343 -32.94 -11.93 -5.34
N LEU A 344 -31.99 -11.14 -4.84
CA LEU A 344 -32.25 -10.07 -3.88
C LEU A 344 -32.87 -8.82 -4.54
N TYR A 345 -32.47 -8.49 -5.77
CA TYR A 345 -32.79 -7.21 -6.40
C TYR A 345 -33.58 -7.32 -7.71
N GLY A 346 -33.86 -8.54 -8.18
CA GLY A 346 -34.59 -8.79 -9.42
C GLY A 346 -33.82 -8.48 -10.71
N LYS A 347 -32.55 -8.07 -10.62
CA LYS A 347 -31.68 -7.72 -11.76
C LYS A 347 -30.21 -8.00 -11.45
N VAL A 348 -29.39 -8.02 -12.50
CA VAL A 348 -27.92 -8.04 -12.41
C VAL A 348 -27.44 -6.57 -12.33
N TRP A 349 -26.34 -6.31 -11.62
CA TRP A 349 -25.77 -4.97 -11.35
C TRP A 349 -26.02 -3.95 -12.47
N ASP A 350 -26.68 -2.85 -12.12
CA ASP A 350 -27.04 -1.77 -13.03
C ASP A 350 -26.24 -0.48 -12.79
N ASN A 351 -25.35 -0.47 -11.80
CA ASN A 351 -24.56 0.70 -11.42
C ASN A 351 -23.09 0.30 -11.21
N PRO A 352 -22.11 1.13 -11.62
CA PRO A 352 -20.72 0.99 -11.22
C PRO A 352 -20.54 1.07 -9.70
N SER A 353 -20.73 -0.05 -9.00
CA SER A 353 -20.21 -0.19 -7.64
C SER A 353 -18.75 -0.65 -7.70
N ALA A 354 -17.89 0.08 -6.98
CA ALA A 354 -16.50 -0.31 -6.73
C ALA A 354 -16.39 -0.84 -5.30
N GLY A 355 -15.65 -1.91 -5.05
CA GLY A 355 -15.55 -2.39 -3.67
C GLY A 355 -14.90 -3.75 -3.52
N GLY A 356 -14.98 -4.29 -2.32
CA GLY A 356 -14.45 -5.61 -2.04
C GLY A 356 -14.68 -6.10 -0.63
N ALA A 357 -14.29 -7.34 -0.35
CA ALA A 357 -14.34 -7.85 1.01
C ALA A 357 -13.32 -7.08 1.87
N ILE A 358 -12.10 -6.89 1.38
CA ILE A 358 -11.07 -6.05 2.01
C ILE A 358 -10.66 -4.94 1.05
N ARG A 359 -10.57 -3.71 1.57
CA ARG A 359 -10.09 -2.56 0.82
C ARG A 359 -9.23 -1.64 1.70
N SER A 360 -8.16 -1.09 1.16
CA SER A 360 -7.56 0.13 1.72
C SER A 360 -8.21 1.35 1.10
N VAL A 361 -8.58 2.33 1.91
CA VAL A 361 -9.14 3.60 1.41
C VAL A 361 -8.18 4.69 1.83
N PHE A 362 -7.38 5.21 0.90
CA PHE A 362 -6.51 6.35 1.18
C PHE A 362 -7.20 7.61 0.64
N GLN A 363 -7.52 8.55 1.52
CA GLN A 363 -8.02 9.85 1.10
C GLN A 363 -6.88 10.78 0.63
N ASP A 364 -5.70 10.65 1.22
CA ASP A 364 -4.51 11.44 0.90
C ASP A 364 -3.20 10.70 1.24
N ASP A 365 -2.08 11.40 1.16
CA ASP A 365 -0.73 10.86 1.41
C ASP A 365 -0.45 10.55 2.91
N THR A 366 -1.39 10.85 3.82
CA THR A 366 -1.28 10.57 5.26
C THR A 366 -2.21 9.43 5.70
N ASP A 367 -3.23 9.12 4.90
CA ASP A 367 -4.26 8.12 5.21
C ASP A 367 -3.87 6.71 4.80
N TRP A 368 -2.82 6.16 5.41
CA TRP A 368 -2.32 4.82 5.11
C TRP A 368 -2.57 3.77 6.18
N PHE A 369 -2.59 2.51 5.76
CA PHE A 369 -2.54 1.36 6.65
C PHE A 369 -1.39 0.42 6.25
N ASP A 370 -0.33 0.41 7.06
CA ASP A 370 0.85 -0.39 6.78
C ASP A 370 0.82 -1.75 7.50
N ASN A 371 1.62 -2.70 7.03
CA ASN A 371 1.83 -4.01 7.65
C ASN A 371 0.52 -4.79 7.91
N VAL A 372 -0.17 -5.17 6.83
CA VAL A 372 -1.40 -5.99 6.91
C VAL A 372 -1.10 -7.41 6.50
N THR A 373 -1.34 -8.37 7.39
CA THR A 373 -1.27 -9.80 7.06
C THR A 373 -2.67 -10.34 6.85
N ILE A 374 -2.93 -10.89 5.66
CA ILE A 374 -4.16 -11.60 5.31
C ILE A 374 -3.79 -13.05 5.08
N GLU A 375 -4.18 -13.95 5.97
CA GLU A 375 -3.69 -15.33 5.89
C GLU A 375 -4.73 -16.40 6.17
N ARG A 376 -4.58 -17.57 5.54
CA ARG A 376 -5.49 -18.71 5.71
C ARG A 376 -6.96 -18.32 5.52
N CYS A 377 -7.22 -17.35 4.66
CA CYS A 377 -8.57 -16.89 4.38
C CYS A 377 -9.18 -17.68 3.22
N LEU A 378 -10.47 -17.96 3.34
CA LEU A 378 -11.30 -18.59 2.31
C LEU A 378 -11.98 -17.51 1.48
N LEU A 379 -11.79 -17.51 0.16
CA LEU A 379 -12.51 -16.67 -0.78
C LEU A 379 -13.74 -17.44 -1.29
N THR A 380 -14.94 -16.87 -1.13
CA THR A 380 -16.19 -17.51 -1.59
C THR A 380 -17.09 -16.56 -2.40
N GLY A 381 -17.88 -17.16 -3.28
CA GLY A 381 -18.83 -16.44 -4.12
C GLY A 381 -18.13 -15.68 -5.24
N GLY A 382 -18.50 -14.40 -5.41
CA GLY A 382 -18.00 -13.55 -6.47
C GLY A 382 -18.87 -13.58 -7.74
N PRO A 383 -19.12 -12.42 -8.36
CA PRO A 383 -19.99 -12.33 -9.53
C PRO A 383 -19.30 -12.85 -10.79
N SER A 384 -20.07 -13.51 -11.64
CA SER A 384 -19.66 -13.99 -12.95
C SER A 384 -20.58 -13.43 -14.05
N GLY A 385 -20.07 -13.32 -15.27
CA GLY A 385 -20.82 -12.79 -16.42
C GLY A 385 -21.22 -11.34 -16.25
N VAL A 386 -20.44 -10.56 -15.50
CA VAL A 386 -20.69 -9.14 -15.24
C VAL A 386 -19.68 -8.27 -15.97
N PRO A 387 -20.07 -7.11 -16.53
CA PRO A 387 -19.13 -6.19 -17.13
C PRO A 387 -18.07 -5.71 -16.13
N TYR A 388 -16.84 -5.46 -16.62
CA TYR A 388 -15.72 -4.99 -15.78
C TYR A 388 -16.05 -3.74 -14.94
N HIS A 389 -16.84 -2.82 -15.51
CA HIS A 389 -17.24 -1.58 -14.86
C HIS A 389 -18.51 -1.70 -13.99
N ALA A 390 -19.17 -2.86 -13.93
CA ALA A 390 -20.47 -3.00 -13.26
C ALA A 390 -20.72 -4.46 -12.81
N PRO A 391 -20.24 -4.89 -11.63
CA PRO A 391 -19.48 -4.13 -10.62
C PRO A 391 -17.95 -4.33 -10.75
N ASN A 392 -17.20 -3.26 -10.43
CA ASN A 392 -15.76 -3.37 -10.24
C ASN A 392 -15.44 -3.78 -8.79
N ILE A 393 -15.78 -5.02 -8.44
CA ILE A 393 -15.52 -5.57 -7.11
C ILE A 393 -14.46 -6.68 -7.13
N GLN A 394 -13.62 -6.70 -6.10
CA GLN A 394 -12.56 -7.67 -5.88
C GLN A 394 -12.63 -8.23 -4.46
N PHE A 395 -11.99 -9.36 -4.18
CA PHE A 395 -11.91 -9.85 -2.80
C PHE A 395 -11.01 -8.95 -1.96
N ILE A 396 -9.87 -8.56 -2.53
CA ILE A 396 -8.88 -7.70 -1.91
C ILE A 396 -8.48 -6.63 -2.93
N GLU A 397 -8.67 -5.36 -2.58
CA GLU A 397 -8.18 -4.21 -3.35
C GLU A 397 -7.38 -3.29 -2.44
N ALA A 398 -6.06 -3.19 -2.68
CA ALA A 398 -5.27 -2.16 -2.03
C ALA A 398 -5.28 -0.91 -2.91
N GLN A 399 -6.39 -0.18 -2.91
CA GLN A 399 -6.52 1.06 -3.70
C GLN A 399 -5.56 2.11 -3.17
N GLY A 400 -4.89 2.89 -4.03
CA GLY A 400 -4.11 4.07 -3.62
C GLY A 400 -4.91 5.39 -3.59
N PRO A 401 -4.33 6.48 -3.06
CA PRO A 401 -4.94 7.80 -3.15
C PRO A 401 -5.21 8.12 -4.62
N SER A 402 -6.44 8.52 -4.91
CA SER A 402 -6.91 8.80 -6.27
C SER A 402 -6.16 10.03 -6.84
N GLY A 403 -5.01 9.80 -7.48
CA GLY A 403 -4.27 10.82 -8.24
C GLY A 403 -2.86 11.16 -7.79
N SER A 404 -2.26 10.44 -6.84
CA SER A 404 -0.87 10.71 -6.41
C SER A 404 0.05 9.47 -6.36
N PHE A 405 -0.11 8.52 -7.29
CA PHE A 405 0.84 7.39 -7.42
C PHE A 405 2.31 7.87 -7.60
N ALA A 406 2.52 9.08 -8.14
CA ALA A 406 3.81 9.74 -8.24
C ALA A 406 4.54 10.00 -6.90
N LYS A 407 3.81 10.14 -5.79
CA LYS A 407 4.42 10.45 -4.49
C LYS A 407 4.82 9.21 -3.69
N LEU A 408 4.17 8.08 -3.96
CA LEU A 408 4.42 6.80 -3.29
C LEU A 408 5.55 5.97 -3.95
N ARG A 409 6.21 6.55 -4.96
CA ARG A 409 7.20 5.92 -5.85
C ARG A 409 8.30 5.14 -5.12
N ASP A 410 8.89 5.75 -4.09
CA ASP A 410 10.16 5.29 -3.52
C ASP A 410 10.18 5.23 -1.98
N THR A 411 9.25 5.89 -1.28
CA THR A 411 9.36 6.04 0.19
C THR A 411 8.46 5.12 0.98
N HIS A 412 7.32 4.67 0.41
CA HIS A 412 6.31 3.94 1.18
C HIS A 412 5.76 2.74 0.42
N GLN A 413 6.38 1.59 0.70
CA GLN A 413 5.89 0.26 0.36
C GLN A 413 4.96 -0.17 1.49
N ILE A 414 3.68 -0.43 1.19
CA ILE A 414 2.77 -0.99 2.19
C ILE A 414 3.07 -2.49 2.30
N ASN A 415 3.54 -2.94 3.46
CA ASN A 415 3.96 -4.33 3.68
C ASN A 415 2.74 -5.24 3.85
N TRP A 416 1.93 -5.40 2.81
CA TRP A 416 0.76 -6.28 2.84
C TRP A 416 1.16 -7.69 2.43
N VAL A 417 0.94 -8.66 3.31
CA VAL A 417 1.28 -10.06 3.08
C VAL A 417 -0.01 -10.88 3.00
N MET A 418 -0.26 -11.45 1.83
CA MET A 418 -1.36 -12.37 1.55
C MET A 418 -0.81 -13.80 1.49
N ARG A 419 -1.25 -14.68 2.39
CA ARG A 419 -0.67 -16.03 2.52
C ARG A 419 -1.69 -17.12 2.71
N TYR A 420 -1.45 -18.31 2.16
CA TYR A 420 -2.36 -19.44 2.31
C TYR A 420 -3.81 -19.09 1.95
N LEU A 421 -4.00 -18.24 0.95
CA LEU A 421 -5.34 -17.90 0.48
C LEU A 421 -5.87 -19.02 -0.39
N TYR A 422 -7.11 -19.42 -0.16
CA TYR A 422 -7.78 -20.38 -1.03
C TYR A 422 -9.13 -19.86 -1.50
N GLY A 423 -9.43 -20.08 -2.79
CA GLY A 423 -10.74 -19.81 -3.35
C GLY A 423 -10.99 -20.68 -4.57
N ASP A 424 -12.22 -21.13 -4.73
CA ASP A 424 -12.76 -21.64 -6.00
C ASP A 424 -13.96 -20.76 -6.35
N VAL A 425 -13.66 -19.62 -6.98
CA VAL A 425 -14.59 -18.50 -7.11
C VAL A 425 -15.08 -18.36 -8.53
N SER A 426 -16.36 -18.03 -8.72
CA SER A 426 -16.91 -17.82 -10.07
C SER A 426 -16.49 -16.49 -10.69
N ARG A 427 -15.69 -15.68 -9.98
CA ARG A 427 -15.24 -14.36 -10.44
C ARG A 427 -14.43 -14.48 -11.74
N ASP A 428 -14.94 -13.89 -12.81
CA ASP A 428 -14.37 -13.90 -14.16
C ASP A 428 -13.62 -12.59 -14.52
N LEU A 429 -13.41 -11.72 -13.52
CA LEU A 429 -12.63 -10.49 -13.64
C LEU A 429 -11.62 -10.42 -12.48
N THR A 430 -11.26 -9.23 -12.01
CA THR A 430 -10.25 -9.08 -10.95
C THR A 430 -10.69 -9.74 -9.64
N VAL A 431 -9.89 -10.70 -9.17
CA VAL A 431 -10.03 -11.40 -7.88
C VAL A 431 -9.26 -10.63 -6.81
N ILE A 432 -8.01 -10.25 -7.09
CA ILE A 432 -7.14 -9.43 -6.23
C ILE A 432 -6.55 -8.32 -7.08
N ASP A 433 -6.61 -7.08 -6.58
CA ASP A 433 -6.11 -5.88 -7.27
C ASP A 433 -5.07 -5.16 -6.40
N LEU A 434 -3.81 -5.23 -6.81
CA LEU A 434 -2.68 -4.61 -6.14
C LEU A 434 -2.43 -3.26 -6.79
N LYS A 435 -2.70 -2.16 -6.06
CA LYS A 435 -2.52 -0.79 -6.55
C LYS A 435 -1.55 0.05 -5.73
N GLN A 436 -0.77 -0.58 -4.86
CA GLN A 436 0.15 0.08 -3.92
C GLN A 436 1.46 -0.69 -3.85
N GLY A 437 2.62 -0.04 -3.82
CA GLY A 437 3.89 -0.76 -3.85
C GLY A 437 4.12 -1.65 -2.61
N GLY A 438 4.90 -2.72 -2.76
CA GLY A 438 5.38 -3.54 -1.63
C GLY A 438 4.46 -4.68 -1.17
N MET A 439 3.46 -5.06 -1.95
CA MET A 439 2.55 -6.15 -1.56
C MET A 439 3.07 -7.53 -1.97
N HIS A 440 2.75 -8.54 -1.16
CA HIS A 440 3.24 -9.90 -1.29
C HIS A 440 2.09 -10.92 -1.31
N ILE A 441 2.07 -11.83 -2.29
CA ILE A 441 1.21 -13.03 -2.29
C ILE A 441 2.12 -14.25 -2.20
N VAL A 442 1.91 -15.11 -1.21
CA VAL A 442 2.80 -16.24 -0.92
C VAL A 442 1.97 -17.49 -0.60
N ASP A 443 2.44 -18.67 -1.00
CA ASP A 443 1.88 -19.97 -0.58
C ASP A 443 0.35 -20.11 -0.79
N SER A 444 -0.20 -19.49 -1.83
CA SER A 444 -1.66 -19.38 -2.03
C SER A 444 -2.14 -20.27 -3.19
N HIS A 445 -3.42 -20.68 -3.15
CA HIS A 445 -4.05 -21.51 -4.17
C HIS A 445 -5.42 -20.97 -4.54
N ILE A 446 -5.51 -20.22 -5.65
CA ILE A 446 -6.76 -19.60 -6.09
C ILE A 446 -7.17 -20.20 -7.43
N LYS A 447 -8.45 -20.58 -7.54
CA LYS A 447 -9.11 -20.98 -8.78
C LYS A 447 -10.19 -19.96 -9.09
N SER A 448 -10.28 -19.56 -10.34
CA SER A 448 -11.33 -18.66 -10.80
C SER A 448 -11.83 -19.02 -12.19
N GLN A 449 -12.98 -18.52 -12.60
CA GLN A 449 -13.55 -18.79 -13.93
C GLN A 449 -13.07 -17.75 -14.95
N GLY A 450 -11.76 -17.64 -15.14
CA GLY A 450 -11.14 -16.63 -16.02
C GLY A 450 -10.84 -15.29 -15.34
N GLY A 451 -10.88 -15.25 -14.01
CA GLY A 451 -10.53 -14.07 -13.24
C GLY A 451 -9.03 -13.75 -13.26
N ALA A 452 -8.66 -12.64 -12.62
CA ALA A 452 -7.29 -12.14 -12.63
C ALA A 452 -6.77 -11.71 -11.25
N ILE A 453 -5.51 -12.01 -10.98
CA ILE A 453 -4.67 -11.31 -10.00
C ILE A 453 -3.99 -10.17 -10.75
N GLN A 454 -4.37 -8.93 -10.45
CA GLN A 454 -3.85 -7.75 -11.13
C GLN A 454 -2.78 -7.09 -10.26
N VAL A 455 -1.55 -7.08 -10.76
CA VAL A 455 -0.51 -6.15 -10.31
C VAL A 455 -0.71 -4.88 -11.13
N ARG A 456 -1.66 -4.05 -10.72
CA ARG A 456 -2.27 -3.02 -11.57
C ARG A 456 -1.55 -1.69 -11.50
N HIS A 457 -1.11 -1.31 -10.30
CA HIS A 457 -0.32 -0.10 -10.00
C HIS A 457 0.63 -0.40 -8.85
N GLY A 458 1.57 0.52 -8.60
CA GLY A 458 2.60 0.32 -7.58
C GLY A 458 3.85 -0.32 -8.16
N CYS A 459 4.81 -0.63 -7.29
CA CYS A 459 6.10 -1.20 -7.63
C CYS A 459 6.45 -2.33 -6.67
N CYS A 460 7.45 -3.14 -7.02
CA CYS A 460 8.13 -4.01 -6.07
C CYS A 460 7.25 -5.10 -5.41
N HIS A 461 6.12 -5.43 -6.04
CA HIS A 461 5.31 -6.57 -5.65
C HIS A 461 6.04 -7.89 -5.79
N SER A 462 5.67 -8.86 -4.95
CA SER A 462 6.10 -10.23 -5.14
C SER A 462 4.96 -11.24 -5.09
N ILE A 463 4.97 -12.19 -6.01
CA ILE A 463 4.06 -13.34 -5.99
C ILE A 463 4.91 -14.59 -5.99
N ARG A 464 4.81 -15.39 -4.93
CA ARG A 464 5.73 -16.52 -4.69
C ARG A 464 5.00 -17.80 -4.33
N ASN A 465 5.54 -18.93 -4.77
CA ASN A 465 5.10 -20.27 -4.40
C ASN A 465 3.57 -20.41 -4.42
N SER A 466 2.92 -19.92 -5.48
CA SER A 466 1.46 -19.78 -5.53
C SER A 466 0.87 -20.42 -6.79
N ARG A 467 -0.33 -20.99 -6.64
CA ARG A 467 -1.08 -21.67 -7.70
C ARG A 467 -2.33 -20.88 -8.07
N PHE A 468 -2.45 -20.57 -9.35
CA PHE A 468 -3.55 -19.82 -9.94
C PHE A 468 -4.18 -20.65 -11.07
N GLU A 469 -5.16 -21.48 -10.75
CA GLU A 469 -5.84 -22.32 -11.73
C GLU A 469 -6.93 -21.51 -12.44
N ASN A 470 -6.96 -21.55 -13.77
CA ASN A 470 -7.91 -20.77 -14.60
C ASN A 470 -7.95 -19.27 -14.25
N THR A 471 -6.84 -18.75 -13.72
CA THR A 471 -6.70 -17.39 -13.22
C THR A 471 -5.47 -16.76 -13.86
N THR A 472 -5.61 -15.55 -14.38
CA THR A 472 -4.50 -14.81 -14.99
C THR A 472 -3.76 -13.98 -13.94
N VAL A 473 -2.43 -13.97 -13.97
CA VAL A 473 -1.60 -12.99 -13.26
C VAL A 473 -1.18 -11.91 -14.25
N ALA A 474 -1.78 -10.73 -14.17
CA ALA A 474 -1.53 -9.61 -15.07
C ALA A 474 -0.61 -8.58 -14.39
N ILE A 475 0.54 -8.28 -15.01
CA ILE A 475 1.63 -7.53 -14.39
C ILE A 475 1.88 -6.22 -15.12
N ASN A 476 1.62 -5.10 -14.46
CA ASN A 476 1.98 -3.73 -14.85
C ASN A 476 2.97 -3.14 -13.84
N GLY A 477 3.69 -2.09 -14.22
CA GLY A 477 4.56 -1.35 -13.32
C GLY A 477 5.93 -1.99 -13.11
N PRO A 478 6.79 -1.36 -12.28
CA PRO A 478 8.19 -1.74 -12.20
C PRO A 478 8.54 -2.71 -11.05
N ASN A 479 9.61 -3.46 -11.27
CA ASN A 479 10.39 -4.18 -10.27
C ASN A 479 9.66 -5.35 -9.59
N HIS A 480 8.76 -6.04 -10.31
CA HIS A 480 8.01 -7.17 -9.75
C HIS A 480 8.80 -8.47 -9.77
N VAL A 481 8.57 -9.31 -8.78
CA VAL A 481 9.20 -10.63 -8.65
C VAL A 481 8.13 -11.72 -8.57
N ILE A 482 8.11 -12.61 -9.56
CA ILE A 482 7.15 -13.71 -9.65
C ILE A 482 7.94 -15.03 -9.67
N GLU A 483 7.81 -15.82 -8.62
CA GLU A 483 8.70 -16.99 -8.40
C GLU A 483 7.89 -18.23 -8.01
N ASN A 484 8.17 -19.37 -8.63
CA ASN A 484 7.46 -20.62 -8.34
C ASN A 484 5.94 -20.43 -8.45
N VAL A 485 5.47 -19.89 -9.57
CA VAL A 485 4.05 -19.61 -9.80
C VAL A 485 3.50 -20.49 -10.91
N VAL A 486 2.37 -21.15 -10.64
CA VAL A 486 1.62 -21.92 -11.65
C VAL A 486 0.40 -21.11 -12.08
N GLY A 487 0.28 -20.72 -13.35
CA GLY A 487 -0.87 -19.96 -13.87
C GLY A 487 -0.69 -19.40 -15.28
N ASP A 488 -1.68 -18.63 -15.77
CA ASP A 488 -1.55 -17.82 -17.00
C ASP A 488 -0.94 -16.46 -16.65
N ILE A 489 0.31 -16.21 -17.04
CA ILE A 489 1.04 -15.00 -16.65
C ILE A 489 1.14 -14.06 -17.85
N ARG A 490 0.81 -12.79 -17.64
CA ARG A 490 0.88 -11.72 -18.65
C ARG A 490 1.70 -10.57 -18.12
N VAL A 491 2.88 -10.38 -18.68
CA VAL A 491 3.68 -9.15 -18.48
C VAL A 491 3.21 -8.13 -19.50
N LEU A 492 2.65 -7.03 -19.04
CA LEU A 492 1.89 -6.12 -19.88
C LEU A 492 2.79 -5.08 -20.56
N ALA A 493 2.49 -4.82 -21.83
CA ALA A 493 2.81 -3.53 -22.44
C ALA A 493 1.95 -2.44 -21.75
N GLY A 494 2.30 -1.17 -21.94
CA GLY A 494 1.58 -0.04 -21.36
C GLY A 494 0.96 0.86 -22.40
N ASP A 495 -0.12 1.55 -22.04
CA ASP A 495 -0.63 2.73 -22.75
C ASP A 495 0.11 4.01 -22.33
N VAL A 496 0.86 3.94 -21.23
CA VAL A 496 1.77 4.96 -20.71
C VAL A 496 3.10 4.33 -20.27
N PRO A 497 4.22 5.09 -20.27
CA PRO A 497 5.49 4.55 -19.82
C PRO A 497 5.46 4.30 -18.31
N TRP A 498 6.32 3.42 -17.79
CA TRP A 498 6.35 3.09 -16.36
C TRP A 498 6.71 4.32 -15.52
N THR A 499 7.38 5.30 -16.11
CA THR A 499 7.74 6.59 -15.50
C THR A 499 6.59 7.59 -15.44
N HIS A 500 5.44 7.30 -16.05
CA HIS A 500 4.27 8.17 -16.02
C HIS A 500 3.43 7.83 -14.79
N TRP A 501 3.61 8.61 -13.73
CA TRP A 501 3.02 8.33 -12.41
C TRP A 501 1.86 9.24 -12.03
N GLU A 502 1.63 10.30 -12.80
CA GLU A 502 0.55 11.27 -12.58
C GLU A 502 -0.81 10.77 -13.06
N VAL A 503 -0.86 9.55 -13.56
CA VAL A 503 -2.09 8.95 -14.07
C VAL A 503 -3.00 8.51 -12.94
N THR A 504 -4.09 9.25 -12.78
CA THR A 504 -5.30 8.81 -12.07
C THR A 504 -5.86 7.55 -12.75
N ASN A 505 -6.60 6.73 -12.00
CA ASN A 505 -7.28 5.50 -12.44
C ASN A 505 -7.61 5.47 -13.95
N GLY A 506 -7.09 4.47 -14.66
CA GLY A 506 -7.43 4.22 -16.07
C GLY A 506 -6.24 3.69 -16.88
N PRO A 507 -5.14 4.46 -17.00
CA PRO A 507 -3.98 4.03 -17.78
C PRO A 507 -3.25 2.83 -17.18
N HIS A 508 -2.69 2.00 -18.03
CA HIS A 508 -1.86 0.84 -17.70
C HIS A 508 -0.40 1.19 -17.95
N GLN A 509 0.35 1.28 -16.86
CA GLN A 509 1.80 1.44 -16.95
C GLN A 509 2.42 0.19 -17.57
N GLN A 510 3.34 0.37 -18.51
CA GLN A 510 4.13 -0.75 -19.00
C GLN A 510 4.83 -1.46 -17.84
N ALA A 511 4.97 -2.77 -17.96
CA ALA A 511 5.83 -3.52 -17.07
C ALA A 511 7.30 -3.10 -17.28
N TYR A 512 8.06 -3.03 -16.19
CA TYR A 512 9.49 -2.71 -16.23
C TYR A 512 10.28 -3.55 -15.22
N ASN A 513 11.42 -4.11 -15.62
CA ASN A 513 12.31 -4.85 -14.72
C ASN A 513 11.59 -5.96 -13.93
N VAL A 514 10.80 -6.77 -14.64
CA VAL A 514 10.06 -7.88 -14.05
C VAL A 514 10.92 -9.13 -14.07
N ALA A 515 11.06 -9.80 -12.92
CA ALA A 515 11.72 -11.09 -12.80
C ALA A 515 10.68 -12.20 -12.65
N LEU A 516 10.72 -13.17 -13.56
CA LEU A 516 9.89 -14.37 -13.58
C LEU A 516 10.80 -15.58 -13.41
N ARG A 517 10.65 -16.36 -12.33
CA ARG A 517 11.52 -17.51 -12.03
C ARG A 517 10.71 -18.76 -11.74
N ASN A 518 11.06 -19.89 -12.34
CA ASN A 518 10.39 -21.19 -12.12
C ASN A 518 8.86 -21.12 -12.25
N THR A 519 8.38 -20.38 -13.24
CA THR A 519 6.94 -20.26 -13.47
C THR A 519 6.46 -21.37 -14.40
N THR A 520 5.22 -21.82 -14.24
CA THR A 520 4.62 -22.86 -15.07
C THR A 520 3.27 -22.41 -15.62
N GLY A 521 3.01 -22.68 -16.90
CA GLY A 521 1.75 -22.36 -17.58
C GLY A 521 1.96 -21.53 -18.83
N ASN A 522 0.92 -20.80 -19.26
CA ASN A 522 1.06 -19.88 -20.39
C ASN A 522 1.77 -18.62 -19.91
N LEU A 523 2.80 -18.18 -20.63
CA LEU A 523 3.49 -16.93 -20.37
C LEU A 523 3.47 -16.04 -21.61
N ARG A 524 3.05 -14.79 -21.42
CA ARG A 524 3.02 -13.75 -22.46
C ARG A 524 3.79 -12.53 -22.02
N ILE A 525 4.83 -12.15 -22.75
CA ILE A 525 5.60 -10.94 -22.49
C ILE A 525 5.20 -9.85 -23.49
N GLY A 526 4.88 -8.65 -23.01
CA GLY A 526 4.40 -7.57 -23.87
C GLY A 526 2.95 -7.74 -24.31
N HIS A 527 2.11 -8.31 -23.46
CA HIS A 527 0.69 -8.48 -23.77
C HIS A 527 -0.01 -7.12 -23.85
N GLN A 528 -0.84 -6.94 -24.88
CA GLN A 528 -1.61 -5.72 -25.15
C GLN A 528 -3.10 -6.04 -25.03
N TYR A 529 -3.84 -5.25 -24.26
CA TYR A 529 -5.31 -5.35 -24.23
C TYR A 529 -5.97 -4.67 -25.43
N SER A 530 -5.31 -3.67 -25.99
CA SER A 530 -5.77 -2.91 -27.15
C SER A 530 -4.57 -2.38 -27.95
N SER A 531 -4.83 -1.78 -29.10
CA SER A 531 -3.81 -1.08 -29.90
C SER A 531 -3.23 0.17 -29.23
N GLU A 532 -3.84 0.66 -28.14
CA GLU A 532 -3.35 1.84 -27.41
C GLU A 532 -2.09 1.53 -26.58
N PHE A 533 -1.83 0.24 -26.33
CA PHE A 533 -0.68 -0.24 -25.55
C PHE A 533 0.59 -0.13 -26.41
N ARG A 534 1.17 1.06 -26.48
CA ARG A 534 2.30 1.41 -27.35
C ARG A 534 3.67 1.38 -26.66
N TYR A 535 3.71 1.18 -25.35
CA TYR A 535 4.94 1.12 -24.59
C TYR A 535 5.31 -0.33 -24.29
N PRO A 536 6.48 -0.83 -24.72
CA PRO A 536 6.83 -2.24 -24.54
C PRO A 536 6.99 -2.62 -23.08
N ALA A 537 6.73 -3.90 -22.76
CA ALA A 537 7.25 -4.49 -21.53
C ALA A 537 8.78 -4.45 -21.57
N LEU A 538 9.42 -3.79 -20.61
CA LEU A 538 10.85 -3.50 -20.62
C LEU A 538 11.62 -4.36 -19.62
N ASN A 539 12.81 -4.81 -20.02
CA ASN A 539 13.79 -5.46 -19.13
C ASN A 539 13.22 -6.66 -18.36
N THR A 540 12.39 -7.47 -19.01
CA THR A 540 11.83 -8.68 -18.38
C THR A 540 12.86 -9.80 -18.37
N THR A 541 13.05 -10.45 -17.23
CA THR A 541 13.91 -11.64 -17.10
C THR A 541 13.04 -12.85 -16.81
N VAL A 542 13.18 -13.90 -17.62
CA VAL A 542 12.48 -15.19 -17.48
C VAL A 542 13.52 -16.28 -17.24
N GLU A 543 13.40 -17.02 -16.15
CA GLU A 543 14.36 -18.05 -15.73
C GLU A 543 13.59 -19.33 -15.36
N GLY A 544 13.92 -20.48 -15.96
CA GLY A 544 13.31 -21.76 -15.59
C GLY A 544 11.81 -21.86 -15.85
N HIS A 545 11.28 -21.15 -16.86
CA HIS A 545 9.86 -21.22 -17.20
C HIS A 545 9.52 -22.54 -17.91
N GLU A 546 8.39 -23.14 -17.53
CA GLU A 546 7.85 -24.35 -18.16
C GLU A 546 6.45 -24.10 -18.74
N GLY A 547 6.32 -24.26 -20.05
CA GLY A 547 5.05 -24.11 -20.76
C GLY A 547 5.17 -23.21 -21.99
N PRO A 548 4.04 -22.90 -22.63
CA PRO A 548 4.03 -22.03 -23.81
C PRO A 548 4.45 -20.60 -23.45
N LEU A 549 5.52 -20.13 -24.08
CA LEU A 549 6.00 -18.75 -24.02
C LEU A 549 5.73 -18.04 -25.35
N SER A 550 5.15 -16.84 -25.27
CA SER A 550 4.93 -15.97 -26.44
C SER A 550 5.30 -14.52 -26.15
N PHE A 551 5.63 -13.80 -27.22
CA PHE A 551 6.07 -12.41 -27.16
C PHE A 551 5.13 -11.52 -27.97
N GLY A 552 4.73 -10.41 -27.37
CA GLY A 552 4.01 -9.29 -27.98
C GLY A 552 4.91 -8.06 -28.07
N LEU A 553 4.47 -6.92 -27.56
CA LEU A 553 5.26 -5.68 -27.55
C LEU A 553 6.21 -5.65 -26.34
N HIS A 554 7.47 -6.05 -26.55
CA HIS A 554 8.49 -6.15 -25.52
C HIS A 554 9.87 -5.66 -25.99
N GLU A 555 10.74 -5.28 -25.06
CA GLU A 555 12.12 -4.87 -25.33
C GLU A 555 13.04 -5.33 -24.19
N ASN A 556 14.28 -5.72 -24.55
CA ASN A 556 15.31 -6.21 -23.63
C ASN A 556 14.84 -7.38 -22.73
N THR A 557 14.03 -8.28 -23.28
CA THR A 557 13.65 -9.50 -22.55
C THR A 557 14.75 -10.54 -22.62
N THR A 558 15.15 -11.05 -21.47
CA THR A 558 16.12 -12.15 -21.35
C THR A 558 15.39 -13.42 -20.94
N VAL A 559 15.66 -14.54 -21.62
CA VAL A 559 15.11 -15.85 -21.27
C VAL A 559 16.26 -16.82 -21.00
N ARG A 560 16.17 -17.55 -19.90
CA ARG A 560 17.13 -18.57 -19.47
C ARG A 560 16.38 -19.86 -19.16
N GLU A 561 16.94 -20.98 -19.59
CA GLU A 561 16.36 -22.32 -19.35
C GLU A 561 16.39 -22.71 -17.88
N THR A 562 17.35 -22.19 -17.11
CA THR A 562 17.52 -22.51 -15.69
C THR A 562 17.35 -21.27 -14.82
N SER A 563 17.00 -21.52 -13.57
CA SER A 563 16.93 -20.53 -12.50
C SER A 563 17.91 -20.93 -11.40
N SER A 564 18.56 -19.94 -10.78
CA SER A 564 19.35 -20.14 -9.57
C SER A 564 18.46 -20.35 -8.33
N ILE A 565 17.19 -19.99 -8.42
CA ILE A 565 16.21 -20.25 -7.36
C ILE A 565 15.75 -21.70 -7.47
N PRO A 566 15.72 -22.48 -6.37
CA PRO A 566 15.15 -23.81 -6.38
C PRO A 566 13.68 -23.80 -6.80
N LYS A 567 13.32 -24.73 -7.68
CA LYS A 567 11.93 -24.94 -8.08
C LYS A 567 11.17 -25.59 -6.92
N THR A 568 10.01 -25.03 -6.57
CA THR A 568 9.08 -25.62 -5.60
C THR A 568 7.75 -25.91 -6.27
N ASP A 569 6.99 -26.89 -5.75
CA ASP A 569 5.60 -27.10 -6.14
C ASP A 569 4.69 -26.25 -5.23
N PRO A 570 3.95 -25.27 -5.78
CA PRO A 570 3.03 -24.46 -4.97
C PRO A 570 1.96 -25.29 -4.28
N PRO A 571 1.55 -24.90 -3.06
CA PRO A 571 0.64 -25.69 -2.24
C PRO A 571 -0.71 -25.85 -2.93
N ARG A 572 -1.35 -26.99 -2.67
CA ARG A 572 -2.75 -27.23 -3.02
C ARG A 572 -3.57 -27.10 -1.75
N LEU A 573 -4.19 -25.95 -1.57
CA LEU A 573 -5.10 -25.68 -0.45
C LEU A 573 -6.54 -26.12 -0.77
N SER A 574 -7.37 -26.20 0.26
CA SER A 574 -8.79 -26.53 0.23
C SER A 574 -9.55 -25.75 1.31
N PRO A 575 -10.90 -25.69 1.28
CA PRO A 575 -11.68 -25.04 2.34
C PRO A 575 -11.48 -25.64 3.74
N SER A 576 -10.97 -26.87 3.87
CA SER A 576 -10.79 -27.51 5.17
C SER A 576 -9.56 -27.00 5.93
N VAL A 577 -8.64 -26.29 5.26
CA VAL A 577 -7.39 -25.77 5.85
C VAL A 577 -7.33 -24.24 5.89
N VAL A 578 -8.41 -23.57 5.46
CA VAL A 578 -8.57 -22.11 5.48
C VAL A 578 -9.98 -21.72 5.95
N GLY A 579 -10.16 -20.45 6.31
CA GLY A 579 -11.47 -19.90 6.65
C GLY A 579 -11.92 -20.20 8.08
N PRO A 580 -13.15 -19.76 8.44
CA PRO A 580 -13.56 -19.58 9.83
C PRO A 580 -13.72 -20.88 10.61
N PHE A 581 -13.80 -22.01 9.92
CA PHE A 581 -13.96 -23.33 10.52
C PHE A 581 -12.74 -24.25 10.35
N ALA A 582 -11.67 -23.77 9.72
CA ALA A 582 -10.45 -24.58 9.60
C ALA A 582 -9.81 -24.82 10.97
N PRO A 583 -9.18 -25.99 11.20
CA PRO A 583 -8.43 -26.25 12.43
C PRO A 583 -7.36 -25.19 12.66
N TRP A 584 -7.23 -24.71 13.89
CA TRP A 584 -6.12 -23.83 14.28
C TRP A 584 -4.81 -24.62 14.21
N VAL A 585 -3.85 -24.12 13.44
CA VAL A 585 -2.51 -24.71 13.34
C VAL A 585 -1.43 -23.78 13.90
N GLY A 586 -1.83 -22.87 14.78
CA GLY A 586 -0.97 -21.77 15.20
C GLY A 586 -1.01 -20.59 14.23
N ILE A 587 -0.33 -19.53 14.64
CA ILE A 587 0.20 -18.54 13.71
C ILE A 587 1.17 -19.33 12.84
N ALA A 588 0.95 -19.30 11.51
CA ALA A 588 1.95 -19.83 10.59
C ALA A 588 3.20 -19.03 10.90
N PRO A 589 4.23 -19.72 11.42
CA PRO A 589 4.93 -19.13 12.52
C PRO A 589 5.52 -17.83 12.05
#